data_AF-A0AAV1E691-F1
#
_entry.id   AF-A0AAV1E691-F1
#
_cell.length_a   1.000
_cell.length_b   1.000
_cell.length_c   1.000
_cell.angle_alpha   90.00
_cell.angle_beta   90.00
_cell.angle_gamma   90.00
#
_symmetry.space_group_name_H-M   'P 1'
#
loop_
_entity.id
_entity.type
_entity.pdbx_description
1 polymer ?
#
loop_
_entity_poly.entity_id
_entity_poly.type
_entity_poly.pdbx_seq_one_letter_code
_entity_poly.pdbx_strand_id
1 'polypeptide(L)'
;MSRFRGLWQASVNATKRALTWNVDDWAPPTEKYIFSFSSKDELKKWHLYSDSEYGGLSSASLEIKDAESASSSTGVFSGNLSTDISEGTKWNMSRSGFCGMRSKKFDGFIDLESYDTIALKLKGDGRSYISTIYTENWVNSPAQLEDNSWQAFVFVPKDNWYIAKASPWVLLL
;
A
#
# COMPACT_ATOMS: atom_id res chain seq x y z
N MET A 1 0.07 -1.12 24.16
CA MET A 1 1.41 -1.68 24.48
C MET A 1 2.33 -1.86 23.26
N SER A 2 1.84 -1.74 22.02
CA SER A 2 2.62 -2.01 20.79
C SER A 2 3.62 -0.88 20.42
N ARG A 3 3.19 0.40 20.51
CA ARG A 3 4.03 1.57 20.17
C ARG A 3 5.33 1.68 21.00
N PHE A 4 5.27 1.44 22.31
CA PHE A 4 6.45 1.47 23.19
C PHE A 4 7.47 0.38 22.83
N ARG A 5 7.02 -0.82 22.47
CA ARG A 5 7.90 -1.90 22.02
C ARG A 5 8.58 -1.55 20.69
N GLY A 6 7.86 -0.95 19.76
CA GLY A 6 8.43 -0.49 18.48
C GLY A 6 9.55 0.52 18.66
N LEU A 7 9.34 1.54 19.50
CA LEU A 7 10.35 2.56 19.81
C LEU A 7 11.57 1.97 20.52
N TRP A 8 11.35 1.05 21.47
CA TRP A 8 12.45 0.39 22.18
C TRP A 8 13.27 -0.52 21.25
N GLN A 9 12.60 -1.27 20.37
CA GLN A 9 13.27 -2.11 19.37
C GLN A 9 14.10 -1.26 18.40
N ALA A 10 13.55 -0.13 17.94
CA ALA A 10 14.27 0.80 17.07
C ALA A 10 15.52 1.37 17.77
N SER A 11 15.39 1.78 19.05
CA SER A 11 16.50 2.28 19.86
C SER A 11 17.61 1.24 20.07
N VAL A 12 17.25 -0.01 20.41
CA VAL A 12 18.22 -1.10 20.56
C VAL A 12 18.91 -1.43 19.24
N ASN A 13 18.17 -1.45 18.13
CA ASN A 13 18.75 -1.71 16.81
C ASN A 13 19.70 -0.59 16.38
N ALA A 14 19.35 0.67 16.64
CA ALA A 14 20.23 1.82 16.38
C ALA A 14 21.52 1.74 17.21
N THR A 15 21.41 1.36 18.48
CA THR A 15 22.58 1.23 19.39
C THR A 15 23.50 0.09 18.96
N LYS A 16 22.94 -1.05 18.54
CA LYS A 16 23.72 -2.17 18.00
C LYS A 16 24.49 -1.77 16.73
N ARG A 17 23.83 -1.06 15.80
CA ARG A 17 24.47 -0.55 14.56
C ARG A 17 25.59 0.46 14.85
N ALA A 18 25.40 1.32 15.85
CA ALA A 18 26.42 2.28 16.25
C ALA A 18 27.67 1.58 16.84
N LEU A 19 27.49 0.48 17.56
CA LEU A 19 28.57 -0.27 18.21
C LEU A 19 29.31 -1.23 17.26
N THR A 20 28.69 -1.69 16.16
CA THR A 20 29.32 -2.64 15.22
C THR A 20 30.37 -2.02 14.30
N TRP A 21 30.50 -0.68 14.27
CA TRP A 21 31.55 0.06 13.55
C TRP A 21 31.77 -0.39 12.09
N ASN A 22 30.71 -0.88 11.44
CA ASN A 22 30.73 -1.28 10.05
C ASN A 22 30.35 -0.05 9.21
N VAL A 23 31.26 0.42 8.35
CA VAL A 23 31.07 1.65 7.56
C VAL A 23 29.87 1.50 6.60
N ASP A 24 29.60 0.28 6.15
CA ASP A 24 28.43 -0.05 5.32
C ASP A 24 27.09 0.06 6.09
N ASP A 25 27.10 -0.02 7.44
CA ASP A 25 25.89 0.16 8.27
C ASP A 25 25.53 1.64 8.48
N TRP A 26 26.39 2.58 8.07
CA TRP A 26 26.15 4.02 8.24
C TRP A 26 25.28 4.61 7.13
N ALA A 27 25.27 3.98 5.96
CA ALA A 27 24.38 4.36 4.86
C ALA A 27 23.13 3.47 4.89
N PRO A 28 21.93 4.06 4.82
CA PRO A 28 20.72 3.27 4.61
C PRO A 28 20.83 2.52 3.27
N PRO A 29 20.22 1.32 3.15
CA PRO A 29 20.21 0.61 1.88
C PRO A 29 19.58 1.50 0.81
N THR A 30 20.04 1.34 -0.44
CA THR A 30 19.56 2.14 -1.57
C THR A 30 18.06 2.01 -1.78
N GLU A 31 17.47 0.87 -1.42
CA GLU A 31 16.05 0.58 -1.53
C GLU A 31 15.53 -0.15 -0.29
N LYS A 32 14.30 0.16 0.12
CA LYS A 32 13.58 -0.52 1.21
C LYS A 32 12.24 -1.04 0.72
N TYR A 33 12.08 -2.35 0.71
CA TYR A 33 10.81 -2.99 0.37
C TYR A 33 9.79 -2.81 1.49
N ILE A 34 8.71 -2.09 1.19
CA ILE A 34 7.56 -1.95 2.09
C ILE A 34 6.62 -3.16 1.93
N PHE A 35 6.28 -3.46 0.67
CA PHE A 35 5.48 -4.61 0.27
C PHE A 35 6.13 -5.25 -0.97
N SER A 36 6.27 -6.57 -0.97
CA SER A 36 6.92 -7.35 -2.04
C SER A 36 5.97 -8.24 -2.83
N PHE A 37 4.83 -8.60 -2.25
CA PHE A 37 3.89 -9.61 -2.77
C PHE A 37 4.58 -10.92 -3.21
N SER A 38 5.56 -11.35 -2.43
CA SER A 38 6.35 -12.57 -2.70
C SER A 38 5.76 -13.82 -2.05
N SER A 39 4.84 -13.66 -1.10
CA SER A 39 4.26 -14.77 -0.34
C SER A 39 2.77 -14.57 -0.07
N LYS A 40 2.06 -15.70 0.10
CA LYS A 40 0.62 -15.70 0.45
C LYS A 40 0.36 -15.09 1.82
N ASP A 41 1.34 -15.16 2.74
CA ASP A 41 1.21 -14.53 4.06
C ASP A 41 1.17 -13.01 3.98
N GLU A 42 1.82 -12.43 2.97
CA GLU A 42 1.77 -10.98 2.75
C GLU A 42 0.36 -10.52 2.38
N LEU A 43 -0.42 -11.35 1.68
CA LEU A 43 -1.81 -11.04 1.32
C LEU A 43 -2.69 -10.81 2.56
N LYS A 44 -2.36 -11.44 3.69
CA LYS A 44 -3.08 -11.23 4.96
C LYS A 44 -2.94 -9.80 5.50
N LYS A 45 -1.90 -9.07 5.08
CA LYS A 45 -1.69 -7.66 5.40
C LYS A 45 -2.53 -6.72 4.55
N TRP A 46 -3.23 -7.24 3.55
CA TRP A 46 -4.09 -6.47 2.66
C TRP A 46 -5.56 -6.75 2.91
N HIS A 47 -6.39 -5.77 2.59
CA HIS A 47 -7.84 -5.87 2.63
C HIS A 47 -8.38 -5.43 1.27
N LEU A 48 -9.13 -6.34 0.65
CA LEU A 48 -9.88 -6.09 -0.58
C LEU A 48 -11.21 -5.47 -0.20
N TYR A 49 -11.64 -4.48 -0.98
CA TYR A 49 -12.91 -3.81 -0.79
C TYR A 49 -13.56 -3.53 -2.15
N SER A 50 -14.88 -3.48 -2.17
CA SER A 50 -15.67 -3.16 -3.35
C SER A 50 -17.03 -2.62 -2.97
N ASP A 51 -17.73 -2.05 -3.94
CA ASP A 51 -19.11 -1.56 -3.77
C ASP A 51 -20.12 -2.64 -3.33
N SER A 52 -19.76 -3.92 -3.42
CA SER A 52 -20.59 -5.05 -2.96
C SER A 52 -20.86 -5.05 -1.46
N GLU A 53 -20.00 -4.45 -0.64
CA GLU A 53 -20.27 -4.22 0.78
C GLU A 53 -21.49 -3.30 1.01
N TYR A 54 -21.84 -2.52 -0.01
CA TYR A 54 -22.93 -1.56 -0.01
C TYR A 54 -24.05 -1.94 -0.98
N GLY A 55 -24.00 -3.13 -1.59
CA GLY A 55 -25.04 -3.65 -2.49
C GLY A 55 -24.77 -3.52 -3.98
N GLY A 56 -23.59 -3.04 -4.38
CA GLY A 56 -23.11 -3.09 -5.77
C GLY A 56 -22.71 -4.51 -6.20
N LEU A 57 -22.44 -4.69 -7.49
CA LEU A 57 -22.06 -5.98 -8.07
C LEU A 57 -20.57 -6.05 -8.48
N SER A 58 -19.74 -5.10 -8.06
CA SER A 58 -18.30 -5.17 -8.30
C SER A 58 -17.63 -6.19 -7.38
N SER A 59 -16.50 -6.74 -7.83
CA SER A 59 -15.69 -7.70 -7.06
C SER A 59 -14.20 -7.41 -7.20
N ALA A 60 -13.43 -7.83 -6.20
CA ALA A 60 -11.98 -7.76 -6.17
C ALA A 60 -11.39 -9.10 -5.69
N SER A 61 -10.23 -9.46 -6.24
CA SER A 61 -9.41 -10.59 -5.83
C SER A 61 -7.93 -10.20 -5.82
N LEU A 62 -7.17 -10.87 -4.96
CA LEU A 62 -5.73 -10.69 -4.84
C LEU A 62 -5.09 -12.05 -4.59
N GLU A 63 -4.21 -12.45 -5.49
CA GLU A 63 -3.61 -13.78 -5.51
C GLU A 63 -2.11 -13.69 -5.75
N ILE A 64 -1.35 -14.66 -5.23
CA ILE A 64 0.05 -14.83 -5.61
C ILE A 64 0.11 -15.81 -6.78
N LYS A 65 0.68 -15.37 -7.90
CA LYS A 65 1.04 -16.25 -9.02
C LYS A 65 2.53 -16.56 -8.96
N ASP A 66 2.86 -17.84 -9.00
CA ASP A 66 4.23 -18.29 -9.16
C ASP A 66 4.64 -18.12 -10.62
N ALA A 67 5.77 -17.47 -10.88
CA ALA A 67 6.28 -17.35 -12.24
C ALA A 67 6.78 -18.72 -12.73
N GLU A 68 6.63 -18.99 -14.03
CA GLU A 68 7.16 -20.19 -14.70
C GLU A 68 8.69 -20.34 -14.55
N SER A 69 9.38 -19.24 -14.20
CA SER A 69 10.78 -19.24 -13.77
C SER A 69 10.83 -19.19 -12.25
N ALA A 70 11.40 -20.23 -11.63
CA ALA A 70 11.36 -20.59 -10.20
C ALA A 70 11.91 -19.57 -9.17
N SER A 71 12.08 -18.29 -9.51
CA SER A 71 12.74 -17.28 -8.66
C SER A 71 11.93 -16.04 -8.31
N SER A 72 10.72 -15.82 -8.84
CA SER A 72 9.91 -14.66 -8.43
C SER A 72 8.39 -14.91 -8.47
N SER A 73 7.76 -15.04 -7.31
CA SER A 73 6.30 -14.97 -7.18
C SER A 73 5.83 -13.52 -7.28
N THR A 74 4.65 -13.29 -7.87
CA THR A 74 4.08 -11.96 -8.10
C THR A 74 2.64 -11.88 -7.58
N GLY A 75 2.30 -10.80 -6.88
CA GLY A 75 0.91 -10.49 -6.54
C GLY A 75 0.11 -9.97 -7.73
N VAL A 76 -1.06 -10.55 -7.97
CA VAL A 76 -1.99 -10.14 -9.01
C VAL A 76 -3.29 -9.68 -8.35
N PHE A 77 -3.56 -8.39 -8.48
CA PHE A 77 -4.87 -7.82 -8.18
C PHE A 77 -5.74 -7.89 -9.43
N SER A 78 -6.98 -8.37 -9.28
CA SER A 78 -7.99 -8.35 -10.34
C SER A 78 -9.35 -7.96 -9.78
N GLY A 79 -10.20 -7.39 -10.63
CA GLY A 79 -11.55 -7.04 -10.23
C GLY A 79 -12.49 -6.94 -11.42
N ASN A 80 -13.77 -7.14 -11.16
CA ASN A 80 -14.85 -6.92 -12.10
C ASN A 80 -15.66 -5.72 -11.61
N LEU A 81 -15.82 -4.71 -12.46
CA LEU A 81 -16.58 -3.51 -12.13
C LEU A 81 -17.96 -3.59 -12.76
N SER A 82 -18.99 -3.34 -11.95
CA SER A 82 -20.36 -3.19 -12.41
C SER A 82 -20.98 -1.94 -11.81
N THR A 83 -21.78 -1.24 -12.61
CA THR A 83 -22.62 -0.12 -12.16
C THR A 83 -23.98 -0.60 -11.67
N ASP A 84 -24.25 -1.90 -11.72
CA ASP A 84 -25.51 -2.46 -11.27
C ASP A 84 -25.56 -2.51 -9.74
N ILE A 85 -26.75 -2.29 -9.20
CA ILE A 85 -27.04 -2.30 -7.77
C ILE A 85 -28.14 -3.32 -7.53
N SER A 86 -27.96 -4.17 -6.53
CA SER A 86 -28.98 -5.15 -6.16
C SER A 86 -30.23 -4.47 -5.60
N GLU A 87 -31.39 -4.94 -6.07
CA GLU A 87 -32.71 -4.43 -5.65
C GLU A 87 -32.95 -4.72 -4.16
N GLY A 88 -33.52 -3.75 -3.43
CA GLY A 88 -33.88 -3.92 -2.02
C GLY A 88 -32.72 -3.79 -1.02
N THR A 89 -31.59 -3.22 -1.43
CA THR A 89 -30.46 -2.95 -0.55
C THR A 89 -30.78 -1.87 0.49
N LYS A 90 -30.29 -2.06 1.71
CA LYS A 90 -30.45 -1.11 2.82
C LYS A 90 -29.79 0.25 2.53
N TRP A 91 -28.76 0.25 1.69
CA TRP A 91 -27.96 1.42 1.36
C TRP A 91 -28.49 2.03 0.06
N ASN A 92 -28.99 3.27 0.14
CA ASN A 92 -29.44 4.00 -1.04
C ASN A 92 -28.24 4.59 -1.79
N MET A 93 -27.51 3.74 -2.49
CA MET A 93 -26.29 4.10 -3.20
C MET A 93 -26.64 4.78 -4.53
N SER A 94 -26.15 6.00 -4.75
CA SER A 94 -26.39 6.74 -5.99
C SER A 94 -25.40 6.42 -7.10
N ARG A 95 -24.21 5.87 -6.75
CA ARG A 95 -23.13 5.52 -7.68
C ARG A 95 -22.39 4.28 -7.19
N SER A 96 -22.22 3.31 -8.09
CA SER A 96 -21.47 2.06 -7.95
C SER A 96 -20.36 2.01 -9.03
N GLY A 97 -19.62 0.90 -9.09
CA GLY A 97 -18.56 0.67 -10.05
C GLY A 97 -17.16 0.85 -9.47
N PHE A 98 -16.93 0.46 -8.22
CA PHE A 98 -15.59 0.53 -7.62
C PHE A 98 -15.17 -0.76 -6.92
N CYS A 99 -13.87 -1.04 -7.02
CA CYS A 99 -13.18 -2.06 -6.25
C CYS A 99 -11.72 -1.65 -6.05
N GLY A 100 -11.06 -2.20 -5.04
CA GLY A 100 -9.68 -1.86 -4.73
C GLY A 100 -9.08 -2.74 -3.65
N MET A 101 -7.84 -2.42 -3.30
CA MET A 101 -7.13 -3.03 -2.20
C MET A 101 -6.39 -1.96 -1.40
N ARG A 102 -6.29 -2.17 -0.09
CA ARG A 102 -5.49 -1.34 0.81
C ARG A 102 -4.72 -2.18 1.80
N SER A 103 -3.55 -1.71 2.22
CA SER A 103 -2.87 -2.32 3.36
C SER A 103 -3.71 -2.13 4.62
N LYS A 104 -3.78 -3.15 5.47
CA LYS A 104 -4.36 -3.05 6.81
C LYS A 104 -3.51 -2.11 7.64
N LYS A 105 -4.16 -1.36 8.54
CA LYS A 105 -3.46 -0.54 9.51
C LYS A 105 -2.57 -1.46 10.36
N PHE A 106 -1.29 -1.13 10.43
CA PHE A 106 -0.32 -1.82 11.25
C PHE A 106 0.04 -0.94 12.44
N ASP A 107 0.48 -1.57 13.53
CA ASP A 107 0.98 -0.85 14.67
C ASP A 107 2.38 -0.31 14.38
N GLY A 108 2.63 0.97 14.70
CA GLY A 108 3.93 1.61 14.55
C GLY A 108 3.99 2.50 13.30
N PHE A 109 5.21 2.75 12.83
CA PHE A 109 5.48 3.57 11.65
C PHE A 109 6.50 2.86 10.76
N ILE A 110 6.44 3.14 9.45
CA ILE A 110 7.51 2.77 8.53
C ILE A 110 8.42 3.98 8.43
N ASP A 111 9.62 3.86 9.00
CA ASP A 111 10.64 4.89 8.86
C ASP A 111 11.10 4.97 7.40
N LEU A 112 10.77 6.10 6.75
CA LEU A 112 11.15 6.43 5.38
C LEU A 112 11.96 7.73 5.32
N GLU A 113 12.46 8.24 6.45
CA GLU A 113 13.14 9.55 6.52
C GLU A 113 14.37 9.62 5.61
N SER A 114 15.08 8.51 5.46
CA SER A 114 16.28 8.44 4.61
C SER A 114 16.01 8.27 3.11
N TYR A 115 14.74 8.28 2.68
CA TYR A 115 14.35 8.02 1.30
C TYR A 115 13.59 9.21 0.72
N ASP A 116 13.83 9.52 -0.55
CA ASP A 116 13.24 10.65 -1.27
C ASP A 116 12.18 10.25 -2.29
N THR A 117 11.89 8.95 -2.40
CA THR A 117 11.05 8.40 -3.46
C THR A 117 10.31 7.17 -2.96
N ILE A 118 9.00 7.13 -3.20
CA ILE A 118 8.18 5.93 -3.11
C ILE A 118 8.02 5.37 -4.52
N ALA A 119 8.35 4.09 -4.70
CA ALA A 119 8.26 3.42 -6.00
C ALA A 119 7.27 2.25 -5.95
N LEU A 120 6.44 2.13 -6.99
CA LEU A 120 5.52 1.03 -7.21
C LEU A 120 5.92 0.33 -8.52
N LYS A 121 6.37 -0.92 -8.42
CA LYS A 121 6.64 -1.77 -9.58
C LYS A 121 5.36 -2.53 -9.96
N LEU A 122 4.80 -2.21 -11.11
CA LEU A 122 3.48 -2.67 -11.53
C LEU A 122 3.52 -3.19 -12.98
N LYS A 123 2.63 -4.13 -13.31
CA LYS A 123 2.31 -4.52 -14.69
C LYS A 123 0.81 -4.29 -14.89
N GLY A 124 0.46 -3.38 -15.80
CA GLY A 124 -0.89 -2.88 -15.96
C GLY A 124 -1.68 -3.58 -17.06
N ASP A 125 -2.99 -3.38 -17.04
CA ASP A 125 -3.92 -3.79 -18.11
C ASP A 125 -4.22 -2.65 -19.11
N GLY A 126 -3.57 -1.49 -18.92
CA GLY A 126 -3.76 -0.27 -19.70
C GLY A 126 -4.79 0.70 -19.12
N ARG A 127 -5.45 0.36 -18.00
CA ARG A 127 -6.35 1.27 -17.30
C ARG A 127 -5.60 2.21 -16.36
N SER A 128 -6.28 3.28 -15.96
CA SER A 128 -5.79 4.22 -14.96
C SER A 128 -6.28 3.81 -13.58
N TYR A 129 -5.39 3.82 -12.60
CA TYR A 129 -5.71 3.49 -11.21
C TYR A 129 -5.46 4.70 -10.31
N ILE A 130 -6.18 4.80 -9.20
CA ILE A 130 -5.88 5.78 -8.15
C ILE A 130 -5.00 5.08 -7.11
N SER A 131 -3.84 5.66 -6.85
CA SER A 131 -3.01 5.29 -5.69
C SER A 131 -3.23 6.30 -4.58
N THR A 132 -3.43 5.81 -3.36
CA THR A 132 -3.61 6.65 -2.16
C THR A 132 -2.61 6.25 -1.10
N ILE A 133 -1.92 7.24 -0.53
CA ILE A 133 -1.03 7.08 0.62
C ILE A 133 -1.70 7.74 1.81
N TYR A 134 -1.84 6.99 2.90
CA TYR A 134 -2.31 7.50 4.18
C TYR A 134 -1.12 7.72 5.11
N THR A 135 -1.02 8.92 5.68
CA THR A 135 -0.01 9.28 6.68
C THR A 135 -0.68 9.71 7.97
N GLU A 136 -0.09 9.45 9.13
CA GLU A 136 -0.61 9.94 10.41
C GLU A 136 -0.77 11.46 10.35
N ASN A 137 -1.92 11.98 10.77
CA ASN A 137 -2.15 13.41 10.87
C ASN A 137 -1.81 13.88 12.28
N TRP A 138 -0.88 14.83 12.38
CA TRP A 138 -0.44 15.39 13.65
C TRP A 138 -1.17 16.68 14.07
N VAL A 139 -2.00 17.24 13.19
CA VAL A 139 -2.62 18.58 13.33
C VAL A 139 -4.08 18.51 13.78
N ASN A 140 -4.68 17.33 13.84
CA ASN A 140 -6.09 17.20 14.22
C ASN A 140 -6.34 17.46 15.71
N SER A 141 -7.54 17.99 16.00
CA SER A 141 -8.00 18.22 17.37
C SER A 141 -7.98 16.92 18.19
N PRO A 142 -7.80 16.99 19.53
CA PRO A 142 -7.87 15.81 20.38
C PRO A 142 -9.14 15.00 20.08
N ALA A 143 -8.98 13.68 19.88
CA ALA A 143 -10.01 12.69 19.50
C ALA A 143 -10.35 12.51 18.00
N GLN A 144 -9.69 13.22 17.07
CA GLN A 144 -9.82 12.95 15.63
C GLN A 144 -8.65 12.10 15.10
N LEU A 145 -8.90 10.80 14.91
CA LEU A 145 -7.94 9.81 14.38
C LEU A 145 -7.95 9.74 12.84
N GLU A 146 -8.15 10.88 12.17
CA GLU A 146 -8.17 10.90 10.70
C GLU A 146 -6.73 10.93 10.17
N ASP A 147 -6.43 10.05 9.22
CA ASP A 147 -5.13 10.02 8.54
C ASP A 147 -5.15 11.06 7.39
N ASN A 148 -4.03 11.73 7.12
CA ASN A 148 -3.87 12.56 5.92
C ASN A 148 -3.82 11.66 4.68
N SER A 149 -4.53 12.04 3.61
CA SER A 149 -4.58 11.28 2.36
C SER A 149 -3.91 12.02 1.21
N TRP A 150 -2.98 11.34 0.53
CA TRP A 150 -2.31 11.82 -0.66
C TRP A 150 -2.69 10.94 -1.85
N GLN A 151 -3.21 11.51 -2.92
CA GLN A 151 -3.78 10.76 -4.04
C GLN A 151 -3.17 11.17 -5.38
N ALA A 152 -2.91 10.18 -6.22
CA ALA A 152 -2.46 10.39 -7.59
C ALA A 152 -3.01 9.32 -8.52
N PHE A 153 -3.22 9.67 -9.78
CA PHE A 153 -3.47 8.70 -10.84
C PHE A 153 -2.16 8.02 -11.24
N VAL A 154 -2.21 6.70 -11.37
CA VAL A 154 -1.12 5.87 -11.86
C VAL A 154 -1.53 5.30 -13.22
N PHE A 155 -0.75 5.66 -14.23
CA PHE A 155 -0.89 5.18 -15.60
C PHE A 155 0.18 4.13 -15.85
N VAL A 156 -0.24 2.89 -16.12
CA VAL A 156 0.69 1.77 -16.35
C VAL A 156 0.47 1.22 -17.76
N PRO A 157 1.54 1.11 -18.59
CA PRO A 157 1.44 0.50 -19.90
C PRO A 157 0.87 -0.92 -19.82
N LYS A 158 0.00 -1.25 -20.78
CA LYS A 158 -0.57 -2.59 -20.87
C LYS A 158 0.54 -3.63 -21.07
N ASP A 159 0.46 -4.71 -20.30
CA ASP A 159 1.29 -5.91 -20.40
C ASP A 159 2.81 -5.71 -20.21
N ASN A 160 3.24 -4.52 -19.77
CA ASN A 160 4.65 -4.20 -19.54
C ASN A 160 4.90 -3.81 -18.07
N TRP A 161 6.05 -4.25 -17.55
CA TRP A 161 6.51 -3.81 -16.23
C TRP A 161 6.90 -2.34 -16.27
N TYR A 162 6.44 -1.59 -15.27
CA TYR A 162 6.70 -0.18 -15.12
C TYR A 162 6.96 0.15 -13.64
N ILE A 163 7.81 1.14 -13.40
CA ILE A 163 8.08 1.64 -12.05
C ILE A 163 7.51 3.05 -11.96
N ALA A 164 6.35 3.17 -11.32
CA ALA A 164 5.77 4.47 -10.98
C ALA A 164 6.50 5.02 -9.75
N LYS A 165 6.99 6.26 -9.82
CA LYS A 165 7.72 6.92 -8.74
C LYS A 165 6.98 8.17 -8.30
N ALA A 166 6.88 8.35 -6.98
CA ALA A 166 6.37 9.56 -6.36
C ALA A 166 7.43 10.11 -5.40
N SER A 167 7.85 11.35 -5.64
CA SER A 167 8.78 12.05 -4.75
C SER A 167 7.98 12.94 -3.79
N PRO A 168 8.28 12.92 -2.47
CA PRO A 168 7.55 13.71 -1.46
C PRO A 168 7.54 15.21 -1.77
N TRP A 169 8.59 15.72 -2.42
CA TRP A 169 8.68 17.12 -2.83
C TRP A 169 7.62 17.55 -3.84
N VAL A 170 7.09 16.62 -4.63
CA VAL A 170 6.01 16.88 -5.60
C VAL A 170 4.64 16.83 -4.92
N LEU A 171 4.51 16.13 -3.80
CA LEU A 171 3.24 16.03 -3.05
C LEU A 171 2.95 17.28 -2.21
N LEU A 172 3.96 18.13 -1.93
CA LEU A 172 3.82 19.34 -1.10
C LEU A 172 3.44 20.61 -1.90
N LEU A 173 3.13 20.50 -3.20
CA LEU A 173 2.64 21.58 -4.06
C LEU A 173 1.14 21.41 -4.34
#